data_AF-A0AB38EGK4-F1
#
_entry.id   AF-A0AB38EGK4-F1
#
_cell.length_a   1.000
_cell.length_b   1.000
_cell.length_c   1.000
_cell.angle_alpha   90.00
_cell.angle_beta   90.00
_cell.angle_gamma   90.00
#
_symmetry.space_group_name_H-M   'P 1'
#
loop_
_entity.id
_entity.type
_entity.pdbx_description
1 polymer ?
#
loop_
_entity_poly.entity_id
_entity_poly.type
_entity_poly.pdbx_seq_one_letter_code
_entity_poly.pdbx_strand_id
1 'polypeptide(L)'
;MHDFEDSEQVVHQLERLIARGLATLVPRQSGQREDRYMHLIGDPEDLQDLLAARQQAPERGNAASPAATQRLDELEARIAALEERLARLE
;
A
#
# COMPACT_ATOMS: atom_id res chain seq x y z
N MET A 1 -28.29 2.52 9.28
CA MET A 1 -27.41 3.66 8.94
C MET A 1 -27.54 4.69 10.06
N HIS A 2 -26.47 5.40 10.41
CA HIS A 2 -26.47 6.42 11.48
C HIS A 2 -26.25 7.80 10.85
N ASP A 3 -26.88 8.84 11.41
CA ASP A 3 -26.74 10.22 10.95
C ASP A 3 -25.62 10.91 11.73
N PHE A 4 -24.58 11.38 11.04
CA PHE A 4 -23.44 12.07 11.65
C PHE A 4 -23.57 13.58 11.37
N GLU A 5 -23.31 14.41 12.37
CA GLU A 5 -23.48 15.87 12.21
C GLU A 5 -22.42 16.47 11.28
N ASP A 6 -21.22 15.87 11.23
CA ASP A 6 -20.10 16.29 10.39
C ASP A 6 -19.16 15.11 10.04
N SER A 7 -18.15 15.40 9.22
CA SER A 7 -17.11 14.44 8.84
C SER A 7 -16.13 14.12 9.97
N GLU A 8 -15.92 15.02 10.92
CA GLU A 8 -15.01 14.80 12.06
C GLU A 8 -15.54 13.66 12.94
N GLN A 9 -16.86 13.58 13.14
CA GLN A 9 -17.49 12.46 13.85
C GLN A 9 -17.27 11.12 13.15
N VAL A 10 -17.30 11.11 11.80
CA VAL A 10 -17.03 9.90 11.01
C VAL A 10 -15.57 9.46 11.20
N VAL A 11 -14.63 10.39 11.08
CA VAL A 11 -13.19 10.12 11.30
C VAL A 11 -12.95 9.61 12.72
N HIS A 12 -13.56 10.23 13.73
CA HIS A 12 -13.45 9.79 15.12
C HIS A 12 -13.93 8.34 15.31
N GLN A 13 -15.03 7.92 14.69
CA GLN A 13 -15.45 6.52 14.76
C GLN A 13 -14.52 5.58 13.98
N LEU A 14 -13.98 6.02 12.84
CA LEU A 14 -13.01 5.23 12.07
C LEU A 14 -11.72 4.99 12.85
N GLU A 15 -11.20 6.00 13.54
CA GLU A 15 -10.03 5.85 14.43
C GLU A 15 -10.29 4.82 15.54
N ARG A 16 -11.48 4.83 16.13
CA ARG A 16 -11.88 3.83 17.13
C ARG A 16 -11.97 2.42 16.55
N LEU A 17 -12.38 2.27 15.29
CA LEU A 17 -12.39 0.98 14.60
C LEU A 17 -10.97 0.52 14.28
N ILE A 18 -10.08 1.43 13.89
CA ILE A 18 -8.65 1.13 13.68
C ILE A 18 -8.00 0.67 14.98
N ALA A 19 -8.24 1.39 16.08
CA ALA A 19 -7.72 1.03 17.40
C ALA A 19 -8.18 -0.37 17.88
N ARG A 20 -9.30 -0.86 17.35
CA ARG A 20 -9.85 -2.20 17.61
C ARG A 20 -9.40 -3.25 16.59
N GLY A 21 -8.62 -2.88 15.58
CA GLY A 21 -8.21 -3.79 14.50
C GLY A 21 -9.35 -4.19 13.56
N LEU A 22 -10.40 -3.37 13.45
CA LEU A 22 -11.57 -3.64 12.61
C LEU A 22 -11.57 -2.88 11.29
N ALA A 23 -10.73 -1.85 11.18
CA ALA A 23 -10.53 -1.07 9.97
C ALA A 23 -9.06 -0.66 9.85
N THR A 24 -8.65 -0.24 8.65
CA THR A 24 -7.34 0.34 8.38
C THR A 24 -7.48 1.57 7.49
N LEU A 25 -6.58 2.53 7.68
CA LEU A 25 -6.36 3.59 6.71
C LEU A 25 -5.66 2.98 5.48
N VAL A 26 -6.15 3.31 4.29
CA VAL A 26 -5.57 2.92 3.02
C VAL A 26 -4.60 4.02 2.56
N PRO A 27 -3.38 3.67 2.11
CA PRO A 27 -2.43 4.66 1.60
C PRO A 27 -3.02 5.50 0.46
N ARG A 28 -2.79 6.81 0.52
CA ARG A 28 -3.26 7.76 -0.49
C ARG A 28 -2.50 7.58 -1.80
N GLN A 29 -3.20 7.66 -2.93
CA GLN A 29 -2.59 7.75 -4.26
C GLN A 29 -2.47 9.20 -4.72
N SER A 30 -1.64 9.45 -5.74
CA SER A 30 -1.56 10.78 -6.37
C SER A 30 -2.93 11.26 -6.85
N GLY A 31 -3.22 12.54 -6.64
CA GLY A 31 -4.50 13.15 -7.01
C GLY A 31 -5.68 12.82 -6.08
N GLN A 32 -5.53 11.96 -5.08
CA GLN A 32 -6.57 11.75 -4.08
C GLN A 32 -6.56 12.87 -3.04
N ARG A 33 -7.71 13.55 -2.91
CA ARG A 33 -7.88 14.66 -1.97
C ARG A 33 -8.23 14.19 -0.55
N GLU A 34 -8.87 13.03 -0.44
CA GLU A 34 -9.42 12.48 0.80
C GLU A 34 -8.77 11.15 1.15
N ASP A 35 -8.85 10.82 2.44
CA ASP A 35 -8.39 9.55 2.99
C ASP A 35 -9.42 8.44 2.73
N ARG A 36 -8.94 7.21 2.57
CA ARG A 36 -9.78 6.03 2.37
C ARG A 36 -9.56 5.02 3.47
N TYR A 37 -10.61 4.32 3.86
CA TYR A 37 -10.57 3.32 4.91
C TYR A 37 -11.11 2.00 4.37
N MET A 38 -10.57 0.87 4.86
CA MET A 38 -11.00 -0.49 4.51
C MET A 38 -11.28 -1.27 5.79
N HIS A 39 -12.26 -2.17 5.76
CA HIS A 39 -12.52 -3.07 6.89
C HIS A 39 -11.44 -4.16 6.99
N LEU A 40 -11.23 -4.69 8.19
CA LEU A 40 -10.36 -5.85 8.47
C LEU A 40 -11.16 -7.10 8.87
N ILE A 41 -12.45 -7.14 8.54
CA ILE A 41 -13.38 -8.20 8.95
C ILE A 41 -13.56 -9.27 7.85
N GLY A 42 -13.22 -8.93 6.60
CA GLY A 42 -13.29 -9.83 5.45
C GLY A 42 -12.00 -10.62 5.23
N ASP A 43 -11.80 -11.12 4.01
CA ASP A 43 -10.59 -11.84 3.65
C ASP A 43 -9.38 -10.87 3.63
N PRO A 44 -8.27 -11.17 4.33
CA PRO A 44 -7.06 -10.37 4.25
C PRO A 44 -6.45 -10.33 2.84
N GLU A 45 -6.67 -11.35 2.00
CA GLU A 45 -6.18 -11.36 0.61
C GLU A 45 -6.83 -10.24 -0.21
N ASP A 46 -8.11 -9.94 0.00
CA ASP A 46 -8.79 -8.83 -0.67
C ASP A 46 -8.12 -7.48 -0.40
N LEU A 47 -7.66 -7.26 0.84
CA LEU A 47 -6.93 -6.03 1.21
C LEU A 47 -5.57 -6.01 0.49
N GLN A 48 -4.85 -7.12 0.44
CA GLN A 48 -3.55 -7.21 -0.22
C GLN A 48 -3.68 -6.97 -1.73
N ASP A 49 -4.63 -7.61 -2.38
CA ASP A 49 -4.93 -7.42 -3.81
C ASP A 49 -5.28 -5.98 -4.12
N LEU A 50 -6.12 -5.36 -3.29
CA LEU A 50 -6.48 -3.96 -3.40
C LEU A 50 -5.28 -3.02 -3.21
N LEU A 51 -4.32 -3.34 -2.33
CA LEU A 51 -3.09 -2.58 -2.18
C LEU A 51 -2.14 -2.78 -3.37
N ALA A 52 -1.99 -4.01 -3.86
CA ALA A 52 -1.16 -4.35 -5.00
C ALA A 52 -1.65 -3.68 -6.30
N ALA A 53 -2.96 -3.76 -6.57
CA ALA A 53 -3.58 -3.11 -7.73
C ALA A 53 -3.38 -1.59 -7.71
N ARG A 54 -3.34 -0.97 -6.52
CA ARG A 54 -3.11 0.48 -6.37
C ARG A 54 -1.66 0.89 -6.56
N GLN A 55 -0.69 0.03 -6.28
CA GLN A 55 0.72 0.29 -6.57
C GLN A 55 1.01 0.23 -8.08
N GLN A 56 0.27 -0.62 -8.81
CA GLN A 56 0.42 -0.79 -10.26
C GLN A 56 -0.34 0.25 -11.09
N ALA A 57 -1.29 0.98 -10.50
CA ALA A 57 -1.99 2.05 -11.20
C ALA A 57 -0.97 3.14 -11.61
N PRO A 58 -0.88 3.50 -12.90
CA PRO A 58 0.10 4.47 -13.35
C PRO A 58 -0.18 5.82 -12.69
N GLU A 59 0.64 6.15 -11.72
CA GLU A 59 0.75 7.50 -11.17
C GLU A 59 0.96 8.42 -12.37
N ARG A 60 -0.06 9.23 -12.72
CA ARG A 60 -0.01 10.14 -13.88
C ARG A 60 1.15 11.15 -13.82
N GLY A 61 1.94 11.16 -12.73
CA GLY A 61 3.14 11.97 -12.54
C GLY A 61 4.47 11.21 -12.44
N ASN A 62 4.50 9.87 -12.54
CA ASN A 62 5.75 9.11 -12.47
C ASN A 62 5.74 7.95 -13.45
N ALA A 63 5.71 8.26 -14.75
CA ALA A 63 6.30 7.36 -15.73
C ALA A 63 7.69 7.00 -15.20
N ALA A 64 7.95 5.70 -14.99
CA ALA A 64 9.18 5.16 -14.41
C ALA A 64 10.37 6.00 -14.85
N SER A 65 10.85 6.86 -13.95
CA SER A 65 12.02 7.67 -14.24
C SER A 65 13.13 6.68 -14.61
N PRO A 66 13.92 6.91 -15.66
CA PRO A 66 15.00 6.00 -16.05
C PRO A 66 15.95 5.67 -14.88
N ALA A 67 16.06 6.57 -13.90
CA ALA A 67 16.80 6.34 -12.65
C ALA A 67 16.18 5.27 -11.72
N ALA A 68 14.85 5.09 -11.74
CA ALA A 68 14.17 4.04 -10.98
C ALA A 68 14.36 2.66 -11.62
N THR A 69 14.31 2.59 -12.96
CA THR A 69 14.61 1.35 -13.71
C THR A 69 16.07 0.93 -13.51
N GLN A 70 17.01 1.88 -13.61
CA GLN A 70 18.43 1.60 -13.41
C GLN A 70 18.75 1.10 -11.99
N ARG A 71 18.08 1.65 -10.97
CA ARG A 71 18.22 1.16 -9.58
C ARG A 71 17.65 -0.24 -9.39
N LEU A 72 16.56 -0.58 -10.11
CA LEU A 72 16.00 -1.93 -10.11
C LEU A 72 16.99 -2.93 -10.70
N ASP A 73 17.54 -2.63 -11.88
CA ASP A 73 18.53 -3.48 -12.54
C ASP A 73 19.78 -3.71 -11.67
N GLU A 74 20.26 -2.67 -10.99
CA GLU A 74 21.39 -2.76 -10.05
C GLU A 74 21.08 -3.64 -8.83
N LEU A 75 19.86 -3.56 -8.31
CA LEU A 75 19.41 -4.37 -7.17
C LEU A 75 19.25 -5.84 -7.57
N GLU A 76 18.67 -6.11 -8.74
CA GLU A 76 18.54 -7.48 -9.28
C GLU A 76 19.90 -8.14 -9.48
N ALA A 77 20.87 -7.42 -10.07
CA ALA A 77 22.23 -7.93 -10.23
C ALA A 77 22.91 -8.22 -8.89
N ARG A 78 22.67 -7.36 -7.87
CA ARG A 78 23.23 -7.55 -6.53
C ARG A 78 22.60 -8.74 -5.81
N ILE A 79 21.30 -8.97 -5.99
CA ILE A 79 20.60 -10.13 -5.43
C ILE A 79 21.15 -11.42 -6.05
N ALA A 80 21.25 -11.50 -7.38
CA ALA A 80 21.81 -12.67 -8.06
C ALA A 80 23.23 -13.01 -7.58
N ALA A 81 24.08 -11.99 -7.41
CA ALA A 81 25.43 -12.18 -6.88
C ALA A 81 25.46 -12.64 -5.41
N LEU A 82 24.49 -12.22 -4.60
CA LEU A 82 24.35 -12.67 -3.21
C LEU A 82 23.82 -14.10 -3.13
N GLU A 83 22.84 -14.45 -3.95
CA GLU A 83 22.29 -15.81 -4.07
C GLU A 83 23.37 -16.80 -4.51
N GLU A 84 24.21 -16.44 -5.49
CA GLU A 84 25.32 -17.30 -5.94
C GLU A 84 26.40 -17.50 -4.87
N ARG A 85 26.61 -16.50 -4.00
CA ARG A 85 27.54 -16.63 -2.86
C ARG A 85 26.94 -17.51 -1.75
N LEU A 86 25.64 -17.40 -1.51
CA LEU A 86 24.93 -18.26 -0.56
C LEU A 86 24.94 -19.73 -1.03
N ALA A 87 24.64 -19.98 -2.29
CA ALA A 87 24.67 -21.32 -2.88
C ALA A 87 26.05 -21.98 -2.91
N ARG A 88 27.13 -21.21 -2.72
CA ARG A 88 28.51 -21.72 -2.58
C ARG A 88 28.91 -21.99 -1.12
N LEU A 89 28.16 -21.46 -0.16
CA LEU A 89 28.41 -21.59 1.27
C LEU A 89 27.53 -22.67 1.93
N GLU A 90 26.42 -23.04 1.29
CA GLU A 90 25.62 -24.24 1.57
C GLU A 90 26.15 -25.46 0.80
#